data_AF-A0A423UCA2-F1
#
_entry.id   AF-A0A423UCA2-F1
#
_cell.length_a   1.000
_cell.length_b   1.000
_cell.length_c   1.000
_cell.angle_alpha   90.00
_cell.angle_beta   90.00
_cell.angle_gamma   90.00
#
_symmetry.space_group_name_H-M   'P 1'
#
loop_
_entity.id
_entity.type
_entity.pdbx_description
1 polymer ?
#
loop_
_entity_poly.entity_id
_entity_poly.type
_entity_poly.pdbx_seq_one_letter_code
_entity_poly.pdbx_strand_id
1 'polypeptide(L)'
;MSMSANDPVHSSNDPVNPSNDTATTSNDTLTASIDPQAIGGTLPEPDGALDPADPSLPRERELTRLFADIMAVRSVSGEEGALADRIERMLRTQPHLQVRRHGDTVVAVHDAGRNHGVVLAGHIDTVPVIRNFPPLILRPGDGRIDHGVAHEHPDEPVMWGRGSTDMKASDAVLLYLACTVLEPQFNLTYVFYDHEEVAAEHNGLRKVLQDHPDWIRGDFAIIGEPTSGAIEGGCNGTMRFDVVSHGVAAHSARAWMGRNAIHAAGEILDCLRAYTPQDVTVDGLTYREGVNATMISGGTGTNVIPDECRIHVNYRFAPDKTLAQAKALMMGEDAGAELGNGEHEATGGMFRGFGIEMRDESPAARPGLDAPLSRSLVELVRARTGADPHAKLGWTDVARFSALGIPAVNLGAGSALFAHKADEQIAMGDLPRMESLLRDWLTGRVGQVGQPGQGDSRA
;
A
#
# COMPACT_ATOMS: atom_id res chain seq x y z
N MET A 1 18.09 -58.80 -42.28
CA MET A 1 19.55 -58.88 -42.52
C MET A 1 20.24 -58.04 -41.44
N SER A 2 21.37 -58.53 -40.92
CA SER A 2 22.41 -57.92 -40.03
C SER A 2 22.34 -56.40 -39.76
N MET A 3 22.41 -55.90 -38.50
CA MET A 3 23.59 -55.83 -37.57
C MET A 3 24.71 -54.88 -38.06
N SER A 4 25.54 -54.19 -37.24
CA SER A 4 25.48 -53.71 -35.83
C SER A 4 26.79 -52.95 -35.49
N ALA A 5 26.75 -51.95 -34.59
CA ALA A 5 27.79 -51.47 -33.64
C ALA A 5 29.30 -51.37 -34.00
N ASN A 6 29.96 -50.24 -33.62
CA ASN A 6 30.93 -50.20 -32.51
C ASN A 6 31.58 -48.82 -32.22
N ASP A 7 31.79 -48.55 -30.91
CA ASP A 7 32.70 -47.58 -30.24
C ASP A 7 34.18 -48.08 -30.26
N PRO A 8 35.27 -47.46 -29.68
CA PRO A 8 35.29 -46.61 -28.44
C PRO A 8 36.46 -45.57 -28.15
N VAL A 9 36.28 -44.69 -27.13
CA VAL A 9 37.27 -44.28 -26.05
C VAL A 9 38.54 -43.46 -26.46
N HIS A 10 39.32 -42.66 -25.67
CA HIS A 10 39.61 -42.44 -24.22
C HIS A 10 40.11 -40.98 -23.88
N SER A 11 40.07 -40.58 -22.59
CA SER A 11 41.03 -39.78 -21.72
C SER A 11 42.06 -38.75 -22.28
N SER A 12 42.59 -37.74 -21.56
CA SER A 12 42.28 -37.01 -20.29
C SER A 12 43.38 -35.91 -20.02
N ASN A 13 43.16 -35.04 -19.01
CA ASN A 13 44.14 -34.17 -18.27
C ASN A 13 44.35 -32.68 -18.68
N ASP A 14 43.98 -31.80 -17.74
CA ASP A 14 44.58 -30.48 -17.42
C ASP A 14 45.93 -30.65 -16.67
N PRO A 15 46.89 -29.67 -16.57
CA PRO A 15 46.75 -28.49 -15.68
C PRO A 15 47.56 -27.16 -15.95
N VAL A 16 46.97 -26.05 -15.49
CA VAL A 16 47.55 -24.89 -14.71
C VAL A 16 48.91 -24.23 -15.08
N ASN A 17 48.83 -22.95 -15.52
CA ASN A 17 49.51 -21.68 -15.10
C ASN A 17 50.95 -21.70 -14.47
N PRO A 18 51.86 -20.71 -14.75
CA PRO A 18 51.77 -19.39 -14.08
C PRO A 18 52.44 -18.12 -14.74
N SER A 19 51.84 -16.94 -14.45
CA SER A 19 52.45 -15.65 -13.99
C SER A 19 53.51 -14.82 -14.76
N ASN A 20 53.40 -13.48 -14.53
CA ASN A 20 54.39 -12.37 -14.63
C ASN A 20 54.67 -11.69 -15.99
N ASP A 21 55.04 -10.40 -16.07
CA ASP A 21 54.73 -9.17 -15.27
C ASP A 21 55.30 -7.93 -16.03
N THR A 22 55.01 -6.69 -15.60
CA THR A 22 55.57 -5.37 -16.07
C THR A 22 55.20 -4.92 -17.50
N ALA A 23 54.50 -3.78 -17.74
CA ALA A 23 54.86 -2.34 -17.60
C ALA A 23 55.90 -1.87 -18.67
N THR A 24 55.79 -0.74 -19.39
CA THR A 24 55.22 0.61 -19.08
C THR A 24 54.86 1.48 -20.33
N THR A 25 53.92 2.43 -20.13
CA THR A 25 53.82 3.83 -20.69
C THR A 25 53.52 4.17 -22.17
N SER A 26 52.43 4.96 -22.33
CA SER A 26 52.19 6.12 -23.26
C SER A 26 52.24 5.90 -24.79
N ASN A 27 51.20 6.22 -25.58
CA ASN A 27 50.54 7.53 -25.67
C ASN A 27 49.07 7.49 -26.19
N ASP A 28 48.36 8.62 -26.05
CA ASP A 28 46.98 8.95 -26.46
C ASP A 28 46.51 8.36 -27.83
N THR A 29 45.22 8.03 -28.04
CA THR A 29 44.12 9.02 -28.09
C THR A 29 42.70 8.41 -28.00
N LEU A 30 41.77 9.21 -27.45
CA LEU A 30 40.31 9.17 -27.69
C LEU A 30 39.51 7.91 -27.29
N THR A 31 39.28 7.76 -25.99
CA THR A 31 37.96 7.36 -25.47
C THR A 31 37.34 8.55 -24.74
N ALA A 32 36.17 9.02 -25.18
CA ALA A 32 35.43 10.05 -24.46
C ALA A 32 34.79 9.41 -23.21
N SER A 33 35.30 9.77 -22.03
CA SER A 33 34.70 9.43 -20.75
C SER A 33 33.31 10.03 -20.62
N ILE A 34 32.30 9.22 -20.32
CA ILE A 34 31.07 9.73 -19.74
C ILE A 34 31.39 10.06 -18.28
N ASP A 35 31.26 11.35 -17.95
CA ASP A 35 31.59 11.91 -16.65
C ASP A 35 30.55 11.50 -15.59
N PRO A 36 30.95 10.85 -14.47
CA PRO A 36 30.05 10.54 -13.36
C PRO A 36 29.53 11.77 -12.58
N GLN A 37 30.01 12.99 -12.85
CA GLN A 37 29.63 14.20 -12.10
C GLN A 37 28.35 14.91 -12.56
N ALA A 38 27.50 14.29 -13.38
CA ALA A 38 26.11 14.73 -13.59
C ALA A 38 25.21 14.37 -12.38
N ILE A 39 25.52 14.96 -11.21
CA ILE A 39 24.99 14.56 -9.90
C ILE A 39 23.51 14.99 -9.72
N GLY A 40 22.60 14.05 -9.94
CA GLY A 40 21.39 13.92 -9.12
C GLY A 40 21.75 13.09 -7.88
N GLY A 41 21.62 13.66 -6.68
CA GLY A 41 22.19 13.06 -5.47
C GLY A 41 21.44 11.83 -4.98
N THR A 42 22.18 10.76 -4.69
CA THR A 42 21.76 9.77 -3.70
C THR A 42 21.64 10.44 -2.33
N LEU A 43 20.66 10.02 -1.53
CA LEU A 43 20.59 10.45 -0.13
C LEU A 43 21.87 10.04 0.61
N PRO A 44 22.30 10.80 1.64
CA PRO A 44 23.41 10.38 2.50
C PRO A 44 23.09 9.03 3.17
N GLU A 45 24.12 8.24 3.43
CA GLU A 45 24.00 7.02 4.24
C GLU A 45 23.35 7.38 5.60
N PRO A 46 22.32 6.64 6.05
CA PRO A 46 21.43 7.11 7.10
C PRO A 46 22.11 7.05 8.48
N ASP A 47 22.62 8.17 8.96
CA ASP A 47 23.52 8.30 10.12
C ASP A 47 22.80 8.03 11.47
N GLY A 48 22.63 6.76 11.82
CA GLY A 48 22.29 6.24 13.16
C GLY A 48 20.88 6.48 13.73
N ALA A 49 20.30 7.68 13.56
CA ALA A 49 19.06 8.10 14.20
C ALA A 49 18.15 8.91 13.26
N LEU A 50 16.90 9.11 13.67
CA LEU A 50 16.06 10.20 13.17
C LEU A 50 16.17 11.33 14.19
N ASP A 51 16.75 12.46 13.81
CA ASP A 51 16.79 13.64 14.66
C ASP A 51 15.40 14.28 14.74
N PRO A 52 14.89 14.61 15.93
CA PRO A 52 13.61 15.31 16.10
C PRO A 52 13.52 16.59 15.25
N ALA A 53 12.30 16.96 14.87
CA ALA A 53 12.07 18.19 14.11
C ALA A 53 12.60 19.42 14.87
N ASP A 54 13.54 20.16 14.28
CA ASP A 54 14.09 21.40 14.84
C ASP A 54 13.13 22.57 14.54
N PRO A 55 12.44 23.13 15.56
CA PRO A 55 11.49 24.22 15.36
C PRO A 55 12.14 25.55 14.98
N SER A 56 13.48 25.65 14.97
CA SER A 56 14.22 26.82 14.50
C SER A 56 14.48 26.81 12.99
N LEU A 57 14.32 25.67 12.32
CA LEU A 57 14.48 25.53 10.87
C LEU A 57 13.15 25.74 10.13
N PRO A 58 13.17 26.17 8.85
CA PRO A 58 11.96 26.27 8.03
C PRO A 58 11.27 24.91 7.93
N ARG A 59 9.94 24.88 8.15
CA ARG A 59 9.12 23.66 8.12
C ARG A 59 9.38 22.80 6.88
N GLU A 60 9.42 23.44 5.71
CA GLU A 60 9.58 22.76 4.42
C GLU A 60 10.93 22.03 4.34
N ARG A 61 11.97 22.58 4.99
CA ARG A 61 13.29 21.98 5.11
C ARG A 61 13.28 20.79 6.07
N GLU A 62 12.59 20.89 7.21
CA GLU A 62 12.50 19.80 8.18
C GLU A 62 11.65 18.62 7.70
N LEU A 63 10.53 18.89 7.03
CA LEU A 63 9.75 17.85 6.35
C LEU A 63 10.58 17.14 5.27
N THR A 64 11.34 17.92 4.48
CA THR A 64 12.26 17.37 3.47
C THR A 64 13.34 16.48 4.09
N ARG A 65 13.96 16.93 5.19
CA ARG A 65 15.00 16.17 5.92
C ARG A 65 14.41 14.88 6.48
N LEU A 66 13.36 14.98 7.28
CA LEU A 66 12.72 13.83 7.93
C LEU A 66 12.25 12.79 6.91
N PHE A 67 11.66 13.22 5.79
CA PHE A 67 11.26 12.32 4.71
C PHE A 67 12.46 11.65 4.03
N ALA A 68 13.53 12.40 3.74
CA ALA A 68 14.76 11.82 3.21
C ALA A 68 15.35 10.77 4.18
N ASP A 69 15.42 11.07 5.47
CA ASP A 69 15.97 10.16 6.49
C ASP A 69 15.15 8.85 6.61
N ILE A 70 13.82 8.92 6.46
CA ILE A 70 12.91 7.75 6.44
C ILE A 70 13.02 6.96 5.12
N MET A 71 13.15 7.66 3.99
CA MET A 71 13.32 7.06 2.66
C MET A 71 14.65 6.34 2.51
N ALA A 72 15.72 6.83 3.15
CA ALA A 72 17.03 6.19 3.15
C ALA A 72 17.06 4.81 3.85
N VAL A 73 16.03 4.47 4.66
CA VAL A 73 15.91 3.16 5.29
C VAL A 73 15.06 2.24 4.42
N ARG A 74 15.63 1.11 3.98
CA ARG A 74 14.88 0.04 3.34
C ARG A 74 13.98 -0.63 4.38
N SER A 75 12.69 -0.71 4.10
CA SER A 75 11.67 -1.37 4.93
C SER A 75 10.65 -2.07 4.04
N VAL A 76 11.09 -3.10 3.32
CA VAL A 76 10.15 -4.04 2.68
C VAL A 76 9.51 -4.86 3.80
N SER A 77 8.25 -5.28 3.65
CA SER A 77 7.53 -6.01 4.70
C SER A 77 8.32 -7.22 5.22
N GLY A 78 8.55 -7.27 6.54
CA GLY A 78 9.46 -8.20 7.21
C GLY A 78 10.86 -7.65 7.51
N GLU A 79 11.19 -6.42 7.10
CA GLU A 79 12.48 -5.74 7.31
C GLU A 79 12.34 -4.33 7.93
N GLU A 80 11.18 -4.01 8.52
CA GLU A 80 10.82 -2.69 9.04
C GLU A 80 11.60 -2.26 10.28
N GLY A 81 12.13 -3.21 11.07
CA GLY A 81 12.65 -2.97 12.40
C GLY A 81 13.70 -1.86 12.51
N ALA A 82 14.54 -1.65 11.48
CA ALA A 82 15.52 -0.57 11.46
C ALA A 82 14.89 0.84 11.34
N LEU A 83 13.70 0.95 10.74
CA LEU A 83 12.92 2.19 10.66
C LEU A 83 12.06 2.38 11.92
N ALA A 84 11.38 1.33 12.38
CA ALA A 84 10.64 1.32 13.65
C ALA A 84 11.52 1.76 14.82
N ASP A 85 12.75 1.25 14.88
CA ASP A 85 13.79 1.62 15.83
C ASP A 85 14.09 3.13 15.86
N ARG A 86 14.19 3.75 14.69
CA ARG A 86 14.49 5.18 14.58
C ARG A 86 13.28 6.02 14.97
N ILE A 87 12.09 5.61 14.55
CA ILE A 87 10.81 6.25 14.88
C ILE A 87 10.59 6.21 16.41
N GLU A 88 10.76 5.05 17.03
CA GLU A 88 10.65 4.90 18.48
C GLU A 88 11.65 5.80 19.21
N ARG A 89 12.93 5.79 18.80
CA ARG A 89 13.96 6.65 19.42
C ARG A 89 13.58 8.13 19.33
N MET A 90 13.16 8.61 18.17
CA MET A 90 12.79 10.01 17.97
C MET A 90 11.57 10.39 18.82
N LEU A 91 10.49 9.60 18.78
CA LEU A 91 9.27 9.88 19.55
C LEU A 91 9.52 9.83 21.06
N ARG A 92 10.42 8.96 21.56
CA ARG A 92 10.80 8.89 22.98
C ARG A 92 11.57 10.12 23.48
N THR A 93 12.09 10.97 22.60
CA THR A 93 12.69 12.26 23.01
C THR A 93 11.64 13.32 23.38
N GLN A 94 10.38 13.12 22.99
CA GLN A 94 9.31 14.09 23.13
C GLN A 94 8.62 13.96 24.49
N PRO A 95 8.72 14.95 25.40
CA PRO A 95 8.27 14.81 26.79
C PRO A 95 6.74 14.76 26.94
N HIS A 96 5.98 15.18 25.91
CA HIS A 96 4.52 15.13 25.85
C HIS A 96 3.96 13.82 25.29
N LEU A 97 4.81 12.90 24.82
CA LEU A 97 4.39 11.62 24.20
C LEU A 97 4.63 10.42 25.12
N GLN A 98 3.57 9.62 25.33
CA GLN A 98 3.73 8.26 25.87
C GLN A 98 3.95 7.27 24.71
N VAL A 99 5.18 6.80 24.55
CA VAL A 99 5.56 5.85 23.49
C VAL A 99 5.53 4.39 23.97
N ARG A 100 4.89 3.52 23.18
CA ARG A 100 4.76 2.06 23.36
C ARG A 100 5.12 1.38 22.03
N ARG A 101 5.55 0.10 22.07
CA ARG A 101 5.92 -0.67 20.87
C ARG A 101 5.55 -2.14 21.03
N HIS A 102 5.05 -2.75 19.96
CA HIS A 102 4.74 -4.18 19.85
C HIS A 102 5.19 -4.69 18.48
N GLY A 103 6.15 -5.60 18.44
CA GLY A 103 6.89 -5.89 17.21
C GLY A 103 7.54 -4.61 16.66
N ASP A 104 7.31 -4.33 15.38
CA ASP A 104 7.76 -3.11 14.71
C ASP A 104 6.68 -2.01 14.63
N THR A 105 5.51 -2.24 15.22
CA THR A 105 4.50 -1.20 15.40
C THR A 105 4.80 -0.32 16.61
N VAL A 106 4.96 0.98 16.37
CA VAL A 106 5.20 2.03 17.36
C VAL A 106 3.93 2.88 17.55
N VAL A 107 3.48 3.02 18.79
CA VAL A 107 2.32 3.85 19.17
C VAL A 107 2.78 4.98 20.09
N ALA A 108 2.46 6.23 19.76
CA ALA A 108 2.76 7.40 20.59
C ALA A 108 1.49 8.19 20.91
N VAL A 109 1.16 8.32 22.20
CA VAL A 109 -0.04 9.01 22.68
C VAL A 109 0.31 10.36 23.28
N HIS A 110 -0.29 11.43 22.76
CA HIS A 110 -0.38 12.74 23.40
C HIS A 110 -1.75 12.89 24.06
N ASP A 111 -1.82 12.66 25.37
CA ASP A 111 -2.98 13.04 26.17
C ASP A 111 -2.90 14.54 26.46
N ALA A 112 -3.83 15.30 25.90
CA ALA A 112 -3.93 16.75 26.05
C ALA A 112 -5.14 17.15 26.93
N GLY A 113 -5.74 16.18 27.65
CA GLY A 113 -6.91 16.41 28.50
C GLY A 113 -8.14 16.88 27.73
N ARG A 114 -8.27 16.52 26.45
CA ARG A 114 -9.37 16.94 25.57
C ARG A 114 -10.53 15.94 25.62
N ASN A 115 -11.71 16.38 25.20
CA ASN A 115 -12.93 15.55 25.19
C ASN A 115 -12.96 14.49 24.08
N HIS A 116 -12.13 14.66 23.04
CA HIS A 116 -12.12 13.80 21.86
C HIS A 116 -10.72 13.29 21.55
N GLY A 117 -10.64 12.06 21.05
CA GLY A 117 -9.39 11.45 20.59
C GLY A 117 -9.35 11.29 19.07
N VAL A 118 -8.18 11.48 18.47
CA VAL A 118 -7.91 11.26 17.04
C VAL A 118 -6.73 10.30 16.89
N VAL A 119 -6.90 9.29 16.04
CA VAL A 119 -5.81 8.42 15.61
C VAL A 119 -5.25 8.90 14.27
N LEU A 120 -3.93 8.99 14.17
CA LEU A 120 -3.16 9.30 12.97
C LEU A 120 -2.28 8.09 12.68
N ALA A 121 -2.62 7.30 11.67
CA ALA A 121 -1.97 6.02 11.40
C ALA A 121 -1.25 6.01 10.04
N GLY A 122 -0.12 5.30 9.97
CA GLY A 122 0.61 5.06 8.75
C GLY A 122 1.46 3.80 8.80
N HIS A 123 1.59 3.12 7.66
CA HIS A 123 2.42 1.92 7.56
C HIS A 123 3.82 2.28 7.07
N ILE A 124 4.82 1.72 7.76
CA ILE A 124 6.24 2.00 7.49
C ILE A 124 6.90 0.94 6.61
N ASP A 125 6.16 -0.14 6.31
CA ASP A 125 6.56 -1.18 5.36
C ASP A 125 6.23 -0.78 3.92
N THR A 126 6.74 -1.56 2.97
CA THR A 126 6.61 -1.30 1.54
C THR A 126 6.59 -2.61 0.76
N VAL A 127 5.86 -2.68 -0.37
CA VAL A 127 6.05 -3.78 -1.34
C VAL A 127 7.51 -3.89 -1.82
N PRO A 128 7.94 -5.07 -2.33
CA PRO A 128 9.29 -5.27 -2.84
C PRO A 128 9.82 -4.17 -3.78
N VAL A 129 11.10 -3.86 -3.61
CA VAL A 129 11.85 -2.90 -4.44
C VAL A 129 11.93 -3.39 -5.89
N ILE A 130 11.66 -2.50 -6.85
CA ILE A 130 11.67 -2.80 -8.30
C ILE A 130 12.65 -1.85 -9.02
N ARG A 131 13.95 -1.98 -8.71
CA ARG A 131 15.03 -1.10 -9.24
C ARG A 131 14.88 0.39 -8.87
N ASN A 132 14.11 0.68 -7.82
CA ASN A 132 13.80 2.02 -7.30
C ASN A 132 14.24 2.22 -5.84
N PHE A 133 15.38 1.64 -5.48
CA PHE A 133 16.10 1.87 -4.23
C PHE A 133 17.62 1.76 -4.50
N PRO A 134 18.49 2.61 -3.92
CA PRO A 134 18.20 3.71 -3.01
C PRO A 134 17.37 4.82 -3.67
N PRO A 135 16.62 5.60 -2.87
CA PRO A 135 15.81 6.72 -3.37
C PRO A 135 16.69 7.89 -3.84
N LEU A 136 16.08 8.77 -4.63
CA LEU A 136 16.73 9.93 -5.24
C LEU A 136 15.85 11.17 -5.09
N ILE A 137 16.47 12.32 -4.83
CA ILE A 137 15.80 13.63 -5.00
C ILE A 137 16.12 14.12 -6.40
N LEU A 138 15.11 14.04 -7.27
CA LEU A 138 15.15 14.53 -8.64
C LEU A 138 14.98 16.06 -8.65
N ARG A 139 15.71 16.73 -9.54
CA ARG A 139 15.60 18.18 -9.74
C ARG A 139 14.52 18.50 -10.78
N PRO A 140 13.90 19.69 -10.74
CA PRO A 140 13.05 20.18 -11.83
C PRO A 140 13.69 19.95 -13.20
N GLY A 141 12.94 19.33 -14.12
CA GLY A 141 13.40 18.98 -15.46
C GLY A 141 14.21 17.68 -15.59
N ASP A 142 14.39 16.88 -14.53
CA ASP A 142 14.94 15.52 -14.65
C ASP A 142 13.98 14.62 -15.43
N GLY A 143 14.50 13.95 -16.48
CA GLY A 143 13.69 13.12 -17.38
C GLY A 143 13.10 11.84 -16.78
N ARG A 144 13.33 11.58 -15.48
CA ARG A 144 12.66 10.51 -14.72
C ARG A 144 11.38 10.98 -14.03
N ILE A 145 11.16 12.28 -13.92
CA ILE A 145 9.92 12.84 -13.38
C ILE A 145 8.79 12.57 -14.38
N ASP A 146 7.66 12.08 -13.89
CA ASP A 146 6.48 11.84 -14.73
C ASP A 146 5.96 13.15 -15.34
N HIS A 147 5.41 13.09 -16.56
CA HIS A 147 4.96 14.28 -17.27
C HIS A 147 3.79 15.00 -16.59
N GLY A 148 2.93 14.32 -15.85
CA GLY A 148 1.89 14.93 -15.03
C GLY A 148 2.48 15.66 -13.83
N VAL A 149 3.36 14.99 -13.07
CA VAL A 149 4.06 15.58 -11.91
C VAL A 149 4.88 16.80 -12.32
N ALA A 150 5.64 16.72 -13.42
CA ALA A 150 6.41 17.84 -13.95
C ALA A 150 5.54 18.99 -14.50
N HIS A 151 4.28 18.73 -14.86
CA HIS A 151 3.34 19.77 -15.28
C HIS A 151 2.67 20.47 -14.10
N GLU A 152 2.29 19.73 -13.07
CA GLU A 152 1.62 20.23 -11.87
C GLU A 152 2.62 20.90 -10.90
N HIS A 153 3.87 20.44 -10.87
CA HIS A 153 4.94 20.91 -9.98
C HIS A 153 6.24 21.26 -10.75
N PRO A 154 6.20 22.23 -11.70
CA PRO A 154 7.29 22.45 -12.66
C PRO A 154 8.62 22.93 -12.06
N ASP A 155 8.58 23.57 -10.88
CA ASP A 155 9.73 24.16 -10.21
C ASP A 155 10.10 23.44 -8.89
N GLU A 156 9.39 22.37 -8.51
CA GLU A 156 9.61 21.64 -7.26
C GLU A 156 10.54 20.41 -7.47
N PRO A 157 11.43 20.09 -6.52
CA PRO A 157 12.10 18.79 -6.51
C PRO A 157 11.10 17.66 -6.25
N VAL A 158 11.44 16.47 -6.72
CA VAL A 158 10.60 15.26 -6.62
C VAL A 158 11.39 14.17 -5.91
N MET A 159 10.83 13.58 -4.85
CA MET A 159 11.39 12.34 -4.29
C MET A 159 10.95 11.17 -5.17
N TRP A 160 11.90 10.35 -5.58
CA TRP A 160 11.69 9.16 -6.39
C TRP A 160 12.24 7.94 -5.66
N GLY A 161 11.46 6.86 -5.59
CA GLY A 161 11.86 5.60 -4.97
C GLY A 161 10.72 4.86 -4.28
N ARG A 162 10.97 3.60 -3.93
CA ARG A 162 10.01 2.73 -3.22
C ARG A 162 9.62 3.34 -1.86
N GLY A 163 8.32 3.52 -1.65
CA GLY A 163 7.72 4.07 -0.44
C GLY A 163 7.64 5.60 -0.42
N SER A 164 8.10 6.28 -1.47
CA SER A 164 8.03 7.75 -1.54
C SER A 164 6.60 8.26 -1.58
N THR A 165 5.69 7.52 -2.20
CA THR A 165 4.25 7.83 -2.21
C THR A 165 3.51 6.97 -1.21
N ASP A 166 3.89 5.70 -1.06
CA ASP A 166 3.12 4.70 -0.31
C ASP A 166 3.93 4.07 0.84
N MET A 167 3.90 4.63 2.05
CA MET A 167 3.29 5.92 2.43
C MET A 167 4.21 6.84 3.26
N LYS A 168 5.52 6.71 3.08
CA LYS A 168 6.54 7.38 3.92
C LYS A 168 6.52 8.90 3.86
N ALA A 169 5.99 9.50 2.79
CA ALA A 169 5.76 10.95 2.74
C ALA A 169 4.75 11.40 3.79
N SER A 170 3.67 10.65 3.97
CA SER A 170 2.70 10.87 5.03
C SER A 170 3.28 10.53 6.39
N ASP A 171 4.05 9.44 6.55
CA ASP A 171 4.71 9.14 7.83
C ASP A 171 5.62 10.29 8.29
N ALA A 172 6.39 10.88 7.37
CA ALA A 172 7.22 12.04 7.66
C ALA A 172 6.39 13.23 8.16
N VAL A 173 5.21 13.48 7.57
CA VAL A 173 4.25 14.49 8.04
C VAL A 173 3.69 14.14 9.43
N LEU A 174 3.28 12.89 9.66
CA LEU A 174 2.73 12.45 10.95
C LEU A 174 3.78 12.55 12.08
N LEU A 175 5.03 12.14 11.81
CA LEU A 175 6.15 12.26 12.74
C LEU A 175 6.52 13.72 13.03
N TYR A 176 6.50 14.59 12.01
CA TYR A 176 6.69 16.02 12.20
C TYR A 176 5.60 16.61 13.10
N LEU A 177 4.33 16.27 12.86
CA LEU A 177 3.19 16.72 13.67
C LEU A 177 3.30 16.21 15.13
N ALA A 178 3.71 14.96 15.34
CA ALA A 178 3.91 14.39 16.67
C ALA A 178 4.93 15.18 17.52
N CYS A 179 5.99 15.70 16.88
CA CYS A 179 7.01 16.52 17.53
C CYS A 179 6.60 18.00 17.71
N THR A 180 5.67 18.52 16.89
CA THR A 180 5.45 19.97 16.73
C THR A 180 4.02 20.45 16.99
N VAL A 181 3.07 19.56 17.28
CA VAL A 181 1.70 19.90 17.72
C VAL A 181 1.60 19.65 19.23
N LEU A 182 2.05 20.65 20.00
CA LEU A 182 2.09 20.62 21.48
C LEU A 182 0.79 21.06 22.15
N GLU A 183 -0.08 21.76 21.42
CA GLU A 183 -1.38 22.27 21.89
C GLU A 183 -2.48 21.86 20.91
N PRO A 184 -2.77 20.55 20.75
CA PRO A 184 -3.86 20.09 19.90
C PRO A 184 -5.22 20.38 20.54
N GLN A 185 -6.28 20.44 19.73
CA GLN A 185 -7.67 20.49 20.23
C GLN A 185 -8.27 19.10 20.54
N PHE A 186 -7.54 18.03 20.20
CA PHE A 186 -7.87 16.62 20.46
C PHE A 186 -6.74 15.93 21.24
N ASN A 187 -7.02 14.80 21.89
CA ASN A 187 -5.97 13.87 22.30
C ASN A 187 -5.49 13.12 21.06
N LEU A 188 -4.19 12.97 20.86
CA LEU A 188 -3.64 12.41 19.62
C LEU A 188 -2.98 11.05 19.86
N THR A 189 -3.32 10.05 19.05
CA THR A 189 -2.62 8.77 18.99
C THR A 189 -1.96 8.64 17.63
N TYR A 190 -0.63 8.63 17.58
CA TYR A 190 0.13 8.33 16.37
C TYR A 190 0.45 6.84 16.33
N VAL A 191 0.26 6.19 15.19
CA VAL A 191 0.53 4.75 14.99
C VAL A 191 1.36 4.57 13.72
N PHE A 192 2.57 4.06 13.88
CA PHE A 192 3.48 3.68 12.78
C PHE A 192 3.59 2.17 12.79
N TYR A 193 3.05 1.47 11.79
CA TYR A 193 2.86 0.01 11.84
C TYR A 193 3.50 -0.74 10.67
N ASP A 194 3.75 -2.02 10.91
CA ASP A 194 4.42 -2.94 10.00
C ASP A 194 3.45 -3.86 9.24
N HIS A 195 3.90 -4.49 8.16
CA HIS A 195 3.17 -5.50 7.38
C HIS A 195 1.74 -5.10 6.92
N GLU A 196 1.52 -3.88 6.42
CA GLU A 196 0.27 -3.55 5.69
C GLU A 196 0.20 -4.34 4.38
N GLU A 197 1.30 -4.30 3.62
CA GLU A 197 1.39 -4.68 2.20
C GLU A 197 1.35 -6.20 1.93
N VAL A 198 1.00 -7.01 2.94
CA VAL A 198 1.06 -8.47 2.93
C VAL A 198 -0.17 -9.11 3.60
N ALA A 199 -0.12 -10.43 3.87
CA ALA A 199 -1.23 -11.17 4.47
C ALA A 199 -1.65 -10.56 5.83
N ALA A 200 -2.96 -10.39 6.01
CA ALA A 200 -3.54 -9.67 7.15
C ALA A 200 -3.22 -10.27 8.54
N GLU A 201 -2.74 -11.51 8.61
CA GLU A 201 -2.21 -12.15 9.82
C GLU A 201 -0.87 -11.56 10.31
N HIS A 202 -0.11 -10.92 9.42
CA HIS A 202 1.14 -10.26 9.77
C HIS A 202 0.98 -8.77 10.12
N ASN A 203 -0.10 -8.12 9.67
CA ASN A 203 -0.37 -6.69 9.89
C ASN A 203 -0.23 -6.25 11.37
N GLY A 204 0.67 -5.29 11.58
CA GLY A 204 1.06 -4.77 12.89
C GLY A 204 -0.06 -4.03 13.63
N LEU A 205 -0.82 -3.20 12.91
CA LEU A 205 -2.00 -2.51 13.44
C LEU A 205 -3.03 -3.50 13.99
N ARG A 206 -3.34 -4.57 13.25
CA ARG A 206 -4.22 -5.66 13.69
C ARG A 206 -3.72 -6.30 14.99
N LYS A 207 -2.43 -6.64 15.07
CA LYS A 207 -1.82 -7.25 16.28
C LYS A 207 -1.97 -6.32 17.48
N VAL A 208 -1.65 -5.03 17.35
CA VAL A 208 -1.83 -4.04 18.43
C VAL A 208 -3.29 -3.91 18.86
N LEU A 209 -4.24 -3.85 17.91
CA LEU A 209 -5.66 -3.77 18.23
C LEU A 209 -6.20 -5.04 18.93
N GLN A 210 -5.55 -6.19 18.75
CA GLN A 210 -5.93 -7.46 19.37
C GLN A 210 -5.28 -7.66 20.74
N ASP A 211 -3.95 -7.50 20.82
CA ASP A 211 -3.18 -7.77 22.04
C ASP A 211 -3.21 -6.59 23.03
N HIS A 212 -3.38 -5.37 22.51
CA HIS A 212 -3.22 -4.11 23.22
C HIS A 212 -4.31 -3.07 22.87
N PRO A 213 -5.62 -3.42 22.96
CA PRO A 213 -6.72 -2.53 22.59
C PRO A 213 -6.78 -1.23 23.40
N ASP A 214 -6.10 -1.14 24.54
CA ASP A 214 -6.03 0.09 25.33
C ASP A 214 -5.00 1.10 24.80
N TRP A 215 -4.14 0.74 23.83
CA TRP A 215 -3.09 1.62 23.29
C TRP A 215 -3.63 2.59 22.25
N ILE A 216 -4.60 2.16 21.45
CA ILE A 216 -5.19 2.96 20.38
C ILE A 216 -6.54 3.50 20.85
N ARG A 217 -6.60 4.81 21.09
CA ARG A 217 -7.79 5.51 21.59
C ARG A 217 -8.14 6.67 20.68
N GLY A 218 -9.36 6.68 20.18
CA GLY A 218 -9.91 7.79 19.39
C GLY A 218 -11.37 7.60 19.03
N ASP A 219 -12.04 8.72 18.77
CA ASP A 219 -13.40 8.80 18.22
C ASP A 219 -13.37 8.88 16.69
N PHE A 220 -12.19 9.04 16.09
CA PHE A 220 -11.96 9.16 14.66
C PHE A 220 -10.53 8.74 14.32
N ALA A 221 -10.32 8.19 13.12
CA ALA A 221 -8.99 7.85 12.60
C ALA A 221 -8.74 8.43 11.19
N ILE A 222 -7.52 8.85 10.96
CA ILE A 222 -7.00 9.22 9.63
C ILE A 222 -5.84 8.29 9.33
N ILE A 223 -5.89 7.60 8.19
CA ILE A 223 -4.78 6.81 7.65
C ILE A 223 -4.10 7.62 6.57
N GLY A 224 -2.78 7.76 6.63
CA GLY A 224 -1.98 8.61 5.75
C GLY A 224 -1.78 8.07 4.32
N GLU A 225 -2.57 7.10 3.90
CA GLU A 225 -2.54 6.54 2.54
C GLU A 225 -2.64 7.61 1.44
N PRO A 226 -1.97 7.42 0.28
CA PRO A 226 -1.79 8.48 -0.72
C PRO A 226 -3.08 8.85 -1.46
N THR A 227 -3.62 10.04 -1.17
CA THR A 227 -4.90 10.54 -1.73
C THR A 227 -4.79 11.90 -2.44
N SER A 228 -3.58 12.38 -2.72
CA SER A 228 -3.29 13.74 -3.21
C SER A 228 -3.92 14.84 -2.32
N GLY A 229 -4.01 14.62 -1.01
CA GLY A 229 -4.63 15.54 -0.06
C GLY A 229 -6.16 15.63 -0.14
N ALA A 230 -6.83 14.73 -0.87
CA ALA A 230 -8.28 14.54 -0.83
C ALA A 230 -8.68 13.49 0.23
N ILE A 231 -9.96 13.43 0.60
CA ILE A 231 -10.45 12.42 1.55
C ILE A 231 -11.00 11.23 0.77
N GLU A 232 -10.50 10.02 1.05
CA GLU A 232 -11.19 8.78 0.66
C GLU A 232 -11.96 8.22 1.85
N GLY A 233 -13.30 8.20 1.74
CA GLY A 233 -14.17 7.62 2.75
C GLY A 233 -14.34 6.12 2.55
N GLY A 234 -14.31 5.37 3.66
CA GLY A 234 -14.61 3.93 3.70
C GLY A 234 -13.70 3.10 2.79
N CYS A 235 -14.13 1.88 2.45
CA CYS A 235 -13.48 1.05 1.44
C CYS A 235 -14.41 -0.07 0.94
N ASN A 236 -14.16 -0.55 -0.28
CA ASN A 236 -14.76 -1.81 -0.75
C ASN A 236 -14.25 -2.98 0.10
N GLY A 237 -15.13 -3.94 0.37
CA GLY A 237 -14.74 -5.25 0.87
C GLY A 237 -14.06 -6.07 -0.23
N THR A 238 -13.34 -7.11 0.16
CA THR A 238 -12.63 -8.00 -0.79
C THR A 238 -12.79 -9.45 -0.39
N MET A 239 -12.96 -10.30 -1.40
CA MET A 239 -13.04 -11.75 -1.25
C MET A 239 -12.26 -12.41 -2.38
N ARG A 240 -11.49 -13.45 -2.04
CA ARG A 240 -10.61 -14.18 -2.95
C ARG A 240 -10.88 -15.67 -2.73
N PHE A 241 -11.24 -16.38 -3.79
CA PHE A 241 -11.62 -17.79 -3.74
C PHE A 241 -11.40 -18.46 -5.09
N ASP A 242 -11.17 -19.76 -5.08
CA ASP A 242 -11.14 -20.56 -6.30
C ASP A 242 -12.52 -21.18 -6.54
N VAL A 243 -13.08 -20.98 -7.72
CA VAL A 243 -14.23 -21.76 -8.19
C VAL A 243 -13.69 -22.97 -8.96
N VAL A 244 -14.08 -24.16 -8.52
CA VAL A 244 -13.52 -25.44 -8.95
C VAL A 244 -14.55 -26.20 -9.78
N SER A 245 -14.08 -26.73 -10.90
CA SER A 245 -14.84 -27.62 -11.78
C SER A 245 -14.19 -29.00 -11.80
N HIS A 246 -15.03 -30.03 -11.64
CA HIS A 246 -14.58 -31.42 -11.51
C HIS A 246 -14.93 -32.27 -12.72
N GLY A 247 -14.02 -33.17 -13.05
CA GLY A 247 -14.05 -34.06 -14.20
C GLY A 247 -13.81 -35.52 -13.81
N VAL A 248 -13.30 -36.29 -14.77
CA VAL A 248 -12.79 -37.65 -14.59
C VAL A 248 -11.62 -37.82 -15.55
N ALA A 249 -10.45 -38.14 -15.03
CA ALA A 249 -9.24 -38.27 -15.82
C ALA A 249 -9.33 -39.43 -16.83
N ALA A 250 -8.87 -39.19 -18.05
CA ALA A 250 -8.82 -40.19 -19.11
C ALA A 250 -7.66 -39.93 -20.07
N HIS A 251 -7.21 -40.94 -20.80
CA HIS A 251 -6.32 -40.72 -21.93
C HIS A 251 -7.08 -39.99 -23.05
N SER A 252 -6.52 -38.94 -23.62
CA SER A 252 -7.14 -38.10 -24.67
C SER A 252 -7.72 -38.90 -25.85
N ALA A 253 -6.96 -39.88 -26.37
CA ALA A 253 -7.41 -40.82 -27.41
C ALA A 253 -8.64 -41.69 -27.04
N ARG A 254 -9.08 -41.68 -25.78
CA ARG A 254 -10.30 -42.33 -25.26
C ARG A 254 -11.13 -41.38 -24.39
N ALA A 255 -11.20 -40.10 -24.77
CA ALA A 255 -11.80 -39.04 -23.96
C ALA A 255 -13.22 -39.32 -23.45
N TRP A 256 -14.02 -40.12 -24.17
CA TRP A 256 -15.37 -40.54 -23.77
C TRP A 256 -15.42 -41.42 -22.49
N MET A 257 -14.27 -41.90 -22.02
CA MET A 257 -14.15 -42.60 -20.73
C MET A 257 -13.98 -41.66 -19.54
N GLY A 258 -13.80 -40.36 -19.79
CA GLY A 258 -13.63 -39.33 -18.78
C GLY A 258 -14.62 -38.18 -18.94
N ARG A 259 -14.41 -37.11 -18.18
CA ARG A 259 -15.18 -35.86 -18.25
C ARG A 259 -14.19 -34.70 -18.08
N ASN A 260 -14.14 -33.79 -19.04
CA ASN A 260 -13.10 -32.76 -19.06
C ASN A 260 -13.45 -31.57 -18.15
N ALA A 261 -12.71 -31.39 -17.06
CA ALA A 261 -12.92 -30.29 -16.13
C ALA A 261 -12.71 -28.90 -16.77
N ILE A 262 -11.69 -28.72 -17.62
CA ILE A 262 -11.48 -27.44 -18.34
C ILE A 262 -12.66 -27.11 -19.25
N HIS A 263 -13.35 -28.11 -19.82
CA HIS A 263 -14.57 -27.85 -20.60
C HIS A 263 -15.74 -27.44 -19.69
N ALA A 264 -15.89 -28.05 -18.51
CA ALA A 264 -16.91 -27.68 -17.53
C ALA A 264 -16.68 -26.28 -16.94
N ALA A 265 -15.42 -25.84 -16.79
CA ALA A 265 -15.05 -24.49 -16.38
C ALA A 265 -15.58 -23.38 -17.32
N GLY A 266 -16.01 -23.74 -18.54
CA GLY A 266 -16.70 -22.84 -19.46
C GLY A 266 -17.92 -22.16 -18.82
N GLU A 267 -18.71 -22.90 -18.04
CA GLU A 267 -19.91 -22.41 -17.36
C GLU A 267 -19.56 -21.35 -16.28
N ILE A 268 -18.48 -21.55 -15.52
CA ILE A 268 -17.95 -20.55 -14.57
C ILE A 268 -17.57 -19.26 -15.31
N LEU A 269 -16.91 -19.39 -16.47
CA LEU A 269 -16.56 -18.25 -17.32
C LEU A 269 -17.78 -17.59 -17.98
N ASP A 270 -18.87 -18.34 -18.25
CA ASP A 270 -20.15 -17.76 -18.71
C ASP A 270 -20.78 -16.92 -17.60
N CYS A 271 -20.82 -17.41 -16.35
CA CYS A 271 -21.29 -16.63 -15.20
C CYS A 271 -20.51 -15.32 -15.06
N LEU A 272 -19.18 -15.38 -15.09
CA LEU A 272 -18.31 -14.21 -15.02
C LEU A 272 -18.51 -13.23 -16.19
N ARG A 273 -18.69 -13.73 -17.42
CA ARG A 273 -18.98 -12.89 -18.60
C ARG A 273 -20.38 -12.25 -18.56
N ALA A 274 -21.33 -12.85 -17.86
CA ALA A 274 -22.67 -12.30 -17.66
C ALA A 274 -22.75 -11.29 -16.50
N TYR A 275 -21.76 -11.24 -15.61
CA TYR A 275 -21.74 -10.30 -14.49
C TYR A 275 -21.67 -8.85 -14.98
N THR A 276 -22.59 -8.02 -14.48
CA THR A 276 -22.60 -6.57 -14.72
C THR A 276 -22.20 -5.86 -13.43
N PRO A 277 -21.01 -5.23 -13.37
CA PRO A 277 -20.57 -4.42 -12.23
C PRO A 277 -21.59 -3.34 -11.84
N GLN A 278 -21.84 -3.20 -10.54
CA GLN A 278 -22.77 -2.21 -9.99
C GLN A 278 -22.04 -0.98 -9.46
N ASP A 279 -22.70 0.18 -9.55
CA ASP A 279 -22.34 1.40 -8.83
C ASP A 279 -23.29 1.56 -7.64
N VAL A 280 -22.75 1.52 -6.43
CA VAL A 280 -23.53 1.58 -5.19
C VAL A 280 -23.16 2.84 -4.43
N THR A 281 -24.12 3.75 -4.26
CA THR A 281 -23.92 4.96 -3.45
C THR A 281 -24.19 4.68 -1.97
N VAL A 282 -23.17 4.87 -1.13
CA VAL A 282 -23.21 4.70 0.33
C VAL A 282 -22.76 6.01 0.97
N ASP A 283 -23.62 6.58 1.83
CA ASP A 283 -23.40 7.83 2.59
C ASP A 283 -22.86 9.01 1.72
N GLY A 284 -23.30 9.07 0.46
CA GLY A 284 -22.94 10.11 -0.52
C GLY A 284 -21.77 9.77 -1.44
N LEU A 285 -21.06 8.66 -1.23
CA LEU A 285 -19.94 8.20 -2.04
C LEU A 285 -20.32 6.99 -2.91
N THR A 286 -19.86 6.94 -4.15
CA THR A 286 -20.19 5.85 -5.09
C THR A 286 -19.06 4.83 -5.18
N TYR A 287 -19.37 3.59 -4.81
CA TYR A 287 -18.47 2.45 -4.85
C TYR A 287 -18.76 1.56 -6.07
N ARG A 288 -17.72 1.22 -6.82
CA ARG A 288 -17.78 0.26 -7.93
C ARG A 288 -17.54 -1.15 -7.41
N GLU A 289 -18.50 -2.06 -7.61
CA GLU A 289 -18.33 -3.49 -7.34
C GLU A 289 -17.67 -4.22 -8.52
N GLY A 290 -17.12 -5.41 -8.31
CA GLY A 290 -16.50 -6.19 -9.39
C GLY A 290 -16.22 -7.64 -9.03
N VAL A 291 -16.68 -8.59 -9.86
CA VAL A 291 -16.34 -10.02 -9.77
C VAL A 291 -15.49 -10.36 -10.98
N ASN A 292 -14.24 -10.76 -10.79
CA ASN A 292 -13.27 -10.96 -11.87
C ASN A 292 -12.51 -12.28 -11.70
N ALA A 293 -12.39 -13.07 -12.76
CA ALA A 293 -11.35 -14.10 -12.82
C ALA A 293 -9.98 -13.44 -13.02
N THR A 294 -9.02 -13.76 -12.16
CA THR A 294 -7.64 -13.23 -12.23
C THR A 294 -6.60 -14.31 -12.50
N MET A 295 -6.92 -15.59 -12.27
CA MET A 295 -6.10 -16.74 -12.65
C MET A 295 -6.98 -17.91 -13.08
N ILE A 296 -6.45 -18.79 -13.93
CA ILE A 296 -7.06 -20.07 -14.30
C ILE A 296 -5.97 -21.15 -14.40
N SER A 297 -6.22 -22.35 -13.89
CA SER A 297 -5.32 -23.49 -13.95
C SER A 297 -6.08 -24.81 -14.13
N GLY A 298 -5.46 -25.79 -14.78
CA GLY A 298 -6.07 -27.10 -15.00
C GLY A 298 -5.25 -27.97 -15.95
N GLY A 299 -5.34 -29.29 -15.75
CA GLY A 299 -4.63 -30.29 -16.55
C GLY A 299 -3.17 -30.52 -16.16
N THR A 300 -2.69 -31.75 -16.36
CA THR A 300 -1.37 -32.23 -15.94
C THR A 300 -0.48 -32.70 -17.10
N GLY A 301 -1.02 -32.82 -18.31
CA GLY A 301 -0.29 -33.25 -19.50
C GLY A 301 -1.13 -33.16 -20.78
N THR A 302 -0.48 -32.97 -21.93
CA THR A 302 -1.13 -32.71 -23.23
C THR A 302 -1.92 -33.91 -23.79
N ASN A 303 -1.75 -35.10 -23.22
CA ASN A 303 -2.44 -36.34 -23.59
C ASN A 303 -3.45 -36.82 -22.54
N VAL A 304 -3.72 -36.03 -21.50
CA VAL A 304 -4.64 -36.36 -20.40
C VAL A 304 -5.86 -35.44 -20.47
N ILE A 305 -7.06 -36.02 -20.30
CA ILE A 305 -8.28 -35.27 -20.03
C ILE A 305 -8.24 -34.80 -18.57
N PRO A 306 -8.28 -33.48 -18.28
CA PRO A 306 -8.24 -32.95 -16.92
C PRO A 306 -9.44 -33.40 -16.08
N ASP A 307 -9.16 -33.82 -14.85
CA ASP A 307 -10.10 -34.09 -13.76
C ASP A 307 -10.37 -32.86 -12.88
N GLU A 308 -9.51 -31.86 -12.89
CA GLU A 308 -9.72 -30.60 -12.15
C GLU A 308 -9.39 -29.36 -13.03
N CYS A 309 -10.16 -28.29 -12.86
CA CYS A 309 -9.83 -26.95 -13.32
C CYS A 309 -10.35 -25.90 -12.33
N ARG A 310 -9.47 -24.96 -11.96
CA ARG A 310 -9.68 -23.91 -10.96
C ARG A 310 -9.64 -22.55 -11.61
N ILE A 311 -10.58 -21.68 -11.24
CA ILE A 311 -10.60 -20.26 -11.63
C ILE A 311 -10.55 -19.43 -10.36
N HIS A 312 -9.47 -18.67 -10.18
CA HIS A 312 -9.33 -17.75 -9.05
C HIS A 312 -10.15 -16.50 -9.31
N VAL A 313 -11.07 -16.19 -8.41
CA VAL A 313 -12.00 -15.06 -8.48
C VAL A 313 -11.65 -14.03 -7.40
N ASN A 314 -11.49 -12.77 -7.81
CA ASN A 314 -11.52 -11.63 -6.90
C ASN A 314 -12.89 -10.93 -6.98
N TYR A 315 -13.58 -10.86 -5.85
CA TYR A 315 -14.81 -10.11 -5.68
C TYR A 315 -14.56 -8.88 -4.80
N ARG A 316 -14.89 -7.70 -5.33
CA ARG A 316 -14.97 -6.42 -4.61
C ARG A 316 -16.43 -6.03 -4.44
N PHE A 317 -16.84 -5.73 -3.21
CA PHE A 317 -18.22 -5.41 -2.86
C PHE A 317 -18.31 -4.11 -2.04
N ALA A 318 -19.40 -3.38 -2.23
CA ALA A 318 -19.61 -2.07 -1.63
C ALA A 318 -19.97 -2.16 -0.13
N PRO A 319 -19.76 -1.09 0.65
CA PRO A 319 -20.07 -1.04 2.09
C PRO A 319 -21.57 -0.90 2.42
N ASP A 320 -22.46 -1.31 1.51
CA ASP A 320 -23.88 -1.57 1.78
C ASP A 320 -24.14 -3.00 2.29
N LYS A 321 -23.16 -3.91 2.13
CA LYS A 321 -23.26 -5.34 2.48
C LYS A 321 -22.30 -5.72 3.60
N THR A 322 -22.74 -6.61 4.48
CA THR A 322 -21.83 -7.35 5.38
C THR A 322 -21.07 -8.44 4.60
N LEU A 323 -19.96 -8.92 5.17
CA LEU A 323 -19.18 -9.99 4.57
C LEU A 323 -20.00 -11.27 4.31
N ALA A 324 -20.90 -11.62 5.23
CA ALA A 324 -21.81 -12.76 5.07
C ALA A 324 -22.81 -12.58 3.91
N GLN A 325 -23.35 -11.37 3.74
CA GLN A 325 -24.23 -11.05 2.61
C GLN A 325 -23.48 -11.09 1.27
N ALA A 326 -22.27 -10.55 1.22
CA ALA A 326 -21.40 -10.64 0.03
C ALA A 326 -21.06 -12.10 -0.31
N LYS A 327 -20.77 -12.93 0.70
CA LYS A 327 -20.53 -14.38 0.54
C LYS A 327 -21.76 -15.10 -0.02
N ALA A 328 -22.95 -14.81 0.52
CA ALA A 328 -24.20 -15.39 0.06
C ALA A 328 -24.50 -15.09 -1.42
N LEU A 329 -24.14 -13.90 -1.92
CA LEU A 329 -24.26 -13.56 -3.34
C LEU A 329 -23.36 -14.43 -4.24
N MET A 330 -22.20 -14.89 -3.74
CA MET A 330 -21.28 -15.73 -4.52
C MET A 330 -21.61 -17.22 -4.42
N MET A 331 -21.92 -17.72 -3.21
CA MET A 331 -21.97 -19.16 -2.90
C MET A 331 -23.22 -19.67 -2.16
N GLY A 332 -24.14 -18.79 -1.76
CA GLY A 332 -25.29 -19.13 -0.90
C GLY A 332 -25.04 -18.89 0.59
N GLU A 333 -26.11 -18.87 1.38
CA GLU A 333 -26.07 -18.57 2.82
C GLU A 333 -25.45 -19.70 3.66
N ASP A 334 -25.64 -20.95 3.22
CA ASP A 334 -25.14 -22.15 3.88
C ASP A 334 -23.91 -22.71 3.16
N ALA A 335 -22.91 -23.16 3.94
CA ALA A 335 -21.84 -24.00 3.43
C ALA A 335 -22.40 -25.36 3.00
N GLY A 336 -22.22 -25.72 1.74
CA GLY A 336 -22.62 -27.03 1.22
C GLY A 336 -21.71 -28.16 1.70
N ALA A 337 -21.89 -29.34 1.11
CA ALA A 337 -21.06 -30.50 1.41
C ALA A 337 -19.58 -30.17 1.20
N GLU A 338 -18.72 -30.66 2.11
CA GLU A 338 -17.28 -30.65 1.88
C GLU A 338 -16.96 -31.64 0.75
N LEU A 339 -16.34 -31.15 -0.31
CA LEU A 339 -15.98 -31.92 -1.51
C LEU A 339 -14.55 -32.47 -1.45
N GLY A 340 -13.76 -32.00 -0.47
CA GLY A 340 -12.38 -32.38 -0.19
C GLY A 340 -11.41 -31.22 -0.39
N ASN A 341 -10.18 -31.33 0.14
CA ASN A 341 -9.13 -30.32 0.00
C ASN A 341 -9.53 -28.89 0.43
N GLY A 342 -10.49 -28.74 1.36
CA GLY A 342 -11.00 -27.43 1.80
C GLY A 342 -12.07 -26.81 0.88
N GLU A 343 -12.51 -27.53 -0.14
CA GLU A 343 -13.58 -27.13 -1.05
C GLU A 343 -14.96 -27.45 -0.48
N HIS A 344 -15.91 -26.52 -0.61
CA HIS A 344 -17.32 -26.69 -0.29
C HIS A 344 -18.21 -26.46 -1.50
N GLU A 345 -19.30 -27.22 -1.63
CA GLU A 345 -20.31 -26.97 -2.66
C GLU A 345 -21.03 -25.64 -2.42
N ALA A 346 -21.12 -24.79 -3.45
CA ALA A 346 -21.91 -23.57 -3.43
C ALA A 346 -23.42 -23.91 -3.49
N THR A 347 -24.14 -23.72 -2.38
CA THR A 347 -25.57 -24.01 -2.27
C THR A 347 -26.45 -23.03 -3.05
N GLY A 348 -25.94 -21.81 -3.26
CA GLY A 348 -26.63 -20.71 -3.94
C GLY A 348 -25.65 -19.72 -4.58
N GLY A 349 -26.11 -18.48 -4.78
CA GLY A 349 -25.30 -17.41 -5.35
C GLY A 349 -24.92 -17.61 -6.82
N MET A 350 -23.95 -16.79 -7.27
CA MET A 350 -23.45 -16.73 -8.65
C MET A 350 -22.82 -18.04 -9.14
N PHE A 351 -22.21 -18.81 -8.26
CA PHE A 351 -21.46 -20.03 -8.57
C PHE A 351 -22.13 -21.31 -8.05
N ARG A 352 -23.44 -21.27 -7.85
CA ARG A 352 -24.25 -22.40 -7.35
C ARG A 352 -23.95 -23.72 -8.08
N GLY A 353 -23.68 -24.77 -7.31
CA GLY A 353 -23.38 -26.12 -7.80
C GLY A 353 -21.92 -26.35 -8.22
N PHE A 354 -21.05 -25.34 -8.14
CA PHE A 354 -19.60 -25.51 -8.24
C PHE A 354 -18.98 -25.69 -6.85
N GLY A 355 -17.78 -26.28 -6.84
CA GLY A 355 -16.94 -26.26 -5.66
C GLY A 355 -16.30 -24.90 -5.45
N ILE A 356 -16.15 -24.47 -4.20
CA ILE A 356 -15.41 -23.25 -3.86
C ILE A 356 -14.44 -23.52 -2.72
N GLU A 357 -13.18 -23.12 -2.91
CA GLU A 357 -12.15 -23.09 -1.88
C GLU A 357 -11.83 -21.62 -1.56
N MET A 358 -12.08 -21.21 -0.31
CA MET A 358 -11.80 -19.84 0.15
C MET A 358 -10.29 -19.61 0.28
N ARG A 359 -9.80 -18.45 -0.16
CA ARG A 359 -8.39 -18.04 0.01
C ARG A 359 -8.23 -16.92 1.03
N ASP A 360 -9.03 -15.87 0.91
CA ASP A 360 -8.99 -14.69 1.79
C ASP A 360 -10.32 -13.93 1.71
N GLU A 361 -10.73 -13.31 2.80
CA GLU A 361 -11.92 -12.48 2.87
C GLU A 361 -11.77 -11.36 3.92
N SER A 362 -12.13 -10.13 3.54
CA SER A 362 -12.06 -8.95 4.40
C SER A 362 -13.28 -8.05 4.21
N PRO A 363 -13.87 -7.53 5.30
CA PRO A 363 -15.08 -6.72 5.26
C PRO A 363 -14.85 -5.35 4.60
N ALA A 364 -15.92 -4.79 4.06
CA ALA A 364 -15.98 -3.40 3.61
C ALA A 364 -16.02 -2.43 4.80
N ALA A 365 -15.66 -1.17 4.57
CA ALA A 365 -15.77 -0.09 5.56
C ALA A 365 -16.70 1.01 5.06
N ARG A 366 -17.63 1.48 5.92
CA ARG A 366 -18.51 2.61 5.57
C ARG A 366 -17.76 3.94 5.63
N PRO A 367 -18.19 4.97 4.87
CA PRO A 367 -17.55 6.29 4.86
C PRO A 367 -17.39 6.95 6.23
N GLY A 368 -18.41 6.85 7.11
CA GLY A 368 -18.41 7.55 8.41
C GLY A 368 -18.32 9.08 8.32
N LEU A 369 -18.61 9.67 7.15
CA LEU A 369 -18.50 11.10 6.88
C LEU A 369 -19.60 11.94 7.53
N ASP A 370 -20.58 11.30 8.16
CA ASP A 370 -21.64 11.90 8.97
C ASP A 370 -21.24 12.10 10.44
N ALA A 371 -20.09 11.57 10.89
CA ALA A 371 -19.57 11.89 12.21
C ALA A 371 -19.09 13.37 12.29
N PRO A 372 -19.24 14.06 13.45
CA PRO A 372 -18.87 15.47 13.57
C PRO A 372 -17.39 15.78 13.26
N LEU A 373 -16.47 14.88 13.62
CA LEU A 373 -15.04 15.03 13.33
C LEU A 373 -14.76 14.84 11.83
N SER A 374 -15.35 13.83 11.20
CA SER A 374 -15.26 13.64 9.75
C SER A 374 -15.76 14.85 8.98
N ARG A 375 -16.92 15.42 9.36
CA ARG A 375 -17.47 16.62 8.70
C ARG A 375 -16.55 17.82 8.81
N SER A 376 -15.98 18.12 9.98
CA SER A 376 -15.09 19.28 10.13
C SER A 376 -13.78 19.12 9.34
N LEU A 377 -13.29 17.89 9.18
CA LEU A 377 -12.17 17.60 8.28
C LEU A 377 -12.57 17.79 6.81
N VAL A 378 -13.73 17.26 6.38
CA VAL A 378 -14.27 17.45 5.02
C VAL A 378 -14.45 18.92 4.67
N GLU A 379 -14.99 19.72 5.59
CA GLU A 379 -15.16 21.17 5.42
C GLU A 379 -13.80 21.87 5.26
N LEU A 380 -12.79 21.52 6.05
CA LEU A 380 -11.45 22.09 5.92
C LEU A 380 -10.76 21.67 4.60
N VAL A 381 -10.82 20.38 4.23
CA VAL A 381 -10.22 19.87 2.99
C VAL A 381 -10.83 20.59 1.80
N ARG A 382 -12.16 20.62 1.69
CA ARG A 382 -12.87 21.39 0.64
C ARG A 382 -12.45 22.86 0.59
N ALA A 383 -12.33 23.51 1.75
CA ALA A 383 -11.93 24.91 1.84
C ALA A 383 -10.46 25.18 1.45
N ARG A 384 -9.59 24.16 1.47
CA ARG A 384 -8.13 24.29 1.25
C ARG A 384 -7.65 23.72 -0.07
N THR A 385 -8.27 22.66 -0.57
CA THR A 385 -7.89 21.97 -1.82
C THR A 385 -8.95 22.10 -2.91
N GLY A 386 -10.19 22.45 -2.55
CA GLY A 386 -11.35 22.37 -3.46
C GLY A 386 -11.81 20.94 -3.75
N ALA A 387 -11.17 19.92 -3.17
CA ALA A 387 -11.50 18.53 -3.41
C ALA A 387 -12.71 18.07 -2.60
N ASP A 388 -13.65 17.40 -3.27
CA ASP A 388 -14.70 16.63 -2.62
C ASP A 388 -14.19 15.26 -2.13
N PRO A 389 -14.74 14.69 -1.05
CA PRO A 389 -14.45 13.32 -0.67
C PRO A 389 -14.90 12.32 -1.74
N HIS A 390 -14.15 11.24 -1.94
CA HIS A 390 -14.47 10.16 -2.87
C HIS A 390 -14.36 8.78 -2.20
N ALA A 391 -14.81 7.73 -2.89
CA ALA A 391 -14.81 6.36 -2.37
C ALA A 391 -13.44 5.68 -2.57
N LYS A 392 -12.88 5.05 -1.52
CA LYS A 392 -11.78 4.09 -1.73
C LYS A 392 -12.35 2.83 -2.41
N LEU A 393 -11.91 2.57 -3.64
CA LEU A 393 -12.29 1.36 -4.38
C LEU A 393 -11.40 0.15 -4.05
N GLY A 394 -10.19 0.42 -3.55
CA GLY A 394 -9.34 -0.57 -2.89
C GLY A 394 -9.87 -0.99 -1.52
N TRP A 395 -9.12 -1.85 -0.84
CA TRP A 395 -9.31 -2.15 0.59
C TRP A 395 -8.15 -1.51 1.33
N THR A 396 -8.39 -0.89 2.49
CA THR A 396 -7.34 -0.33 3.35
C THR A 396 -7.70 -0.54 4.83
N ASP A 397 -6.73 -0.31 5.71
CA ASP A 397 -6.87 -0.51 7.16
C ASP A 397 -7.96 0.37 7.84
N VAL A 398 -8.64 1.28 7.12
CA VAL A 398 -9.86 1.96 7.62
C VAL A 398 -10.94 0.95 8.02
N ALA A 399 -10.96 -0.24 7.39
CA ALA A 399 -11.82 -1.35 7.78
C ALA A 399 -11.53 -1.89 9.18
N ARG A 400 -10.28 -1.81 9.67
CA ARG A 400 -9.94 -2.24 11.04
C ARG A 400 -10.51 -1.29 12.08
N PHE A 401 -10.42 0.02 11.85
CA PHE A 401 -11.08 1.02 12.70
C PHE A 401 -12.61 0.92 12.62
N SER A 402 -13.17 0.73 11.42
CA SER A 402 -14.61 0.53 11.22
C SER A 402 -15.14 -0.70 11.97
N ALA A 403 -14.35 -1.78 12.06
CA ALA A 403 -14.70 -2.98 12.84
C ALA A 403 -14.74 -2.74 14.37
N LEU A 404 -14.07 -1.69 14.85
CA LEU A 404 -14.12 -1.22 16.25
C LEU A 404 -15.21 -0.15 16.48
N GLY A 405 -15.97 0.22 15.45
CA GLY A 405 -16.94 1.32 15.51
C GLY A 405 -16.30 2.71 15.49
N ILE A 406 -15.02 2.82 15.16
CA ILE A 406 -14.29 4.10 15.00
C ILE A 406 -14.40 4.52 13.53
N PRO A 407 -15.08 5.64 13.19
CA PRO A 407 -15.09 6.17 11.84
C PRO A 407 -13.68 6.52 11.38
N ALA A 408 -13.34 6.18 10.13
CA ALA A 408 -12.00 6.35 9.60
C ALA A 408 -12.00 6.76 8.12
N VAL A 409 -10.99 7.53 7.73
CA VAL A 409 -10.78 7.95 6.34
C VAL A 409 -9.31 7.79 5.94
N ASN A 410 -9.06 7.67 4.65
CA ASN A 410 -7.71 7.86 4.11
C ASN A 410 -7.53 9.34 3.72
N LEU A 411 -6.40 9.92 4.09
CA LEU A 411 -5.98 11.27 3.71
C LEU A 411 -4.45 11.35 3.82
N GLY A 412 -3.77 11.46 2.68
CA GLY A 412 -2.31 11.39 2.60
C GLY A 412 -1.70 12.23 1.48
N ALA A 413 -0.37 12.38 1.54
CA ALA A 413 0.42 13.07 0.53
C ALA A 413 0.68 12.16 -0.68
N GLY A 414 0.78 12.75 -1.89
CA GLY A 414 1.06 12.00 -3.12
C GLY A 414 -0.13 11.21 -3.66
N SER A 415 0.00 10.73 -4.90
CA SER A 415 -1.09 10.07 -5.64
C SER A 415 -0.92 8.55 -5.66
N ALA A 416 -1.95 7.80 -5.24
CA ALA A 416 -1.99 6.34 -5.36
C ALA A 416 -1.70 5.79 -6.78
N LEU A 417 -1.77 6.62 -7.84
CA LEU A 417 -1.35 6.25 -9.19
C LEU A 417 0.17 5.99 -9.34
N PHE A 418 0.98 6.39 -8.36
CA PHE A 418 2.42 6.09 -8.30
C PHE A 418 2.76 4.90 -7.39
N ALA A 419 1.86 4.51 -6.50
CA ALA A 419 2.02 3.38 -5.60
C ALA A 419 2.40 2.10 -6.36
N HIS A 420 3.25 1.28 -5.73
CA HIS A 420 3.73 -0.03 -6.21
C HIS A 420 4.52 -0.03 -7.53
N LYS A 421 4.58 1.07 -8.28
CA LYS A 421 5.29 1.15 -9.58
C LYS A 421 6.82 1.29 -9.40
N ALA A 422 7.55 1.11 -10.50
CA ALA A 422 9.00 1.30 -10.57
C ALA A 422 9.40 2.78 -10.68
N ASP A 423 8.48 3.65 -11.11
CA ASP A 423 8.58 5.10 -11.19
C ASP A 423 7.83 5.82 -10.06
N GLU A 424 7.65 5.14 -8.91
CA GLU A 424 7.03 5.72 -7.72
C GLU A 424 7.73 7.02 -7.29
N GLN A 425 6.96 8.10 -7.18
CA GLN A 425 7.48 9.45 -6.97
C GLN A 425 6.43 10.41 -6.40
N ILE A 426 6.89 11.40 -5.62
CA ILE A 426 6.07 12.47 -5.05
C ILE A 426 6.77 13.82 -5.17
N ALA A 427 6.03 14.89 -5.48
CA ALA A 427 6.54 16.24 -5.45
C ALA A 427 6.75 16.72 -4.00
N MET A 428 7.90 17.32 -3.71
CA MET A 428 8.27 17.67 -2.33
C MET A 428 7.36 18.74 -1.69
N GLY A 429 6.61 19.52 -2.49
CA GLY A 429 5.61 20.45 -1.99
C GLY A 429 4.35 19.80 -1.42
N ASP A 430 4.09 18.52 -1.67
CA ASP A 430 2.92 17.83 -1.08
C ASP A 430 3.04 17.63 0.43
N LEU A 431 4.26 17.45 0.95
CA LEU A 431 4.50 17.30 2.38
C LEU A 431 4.05 18.53 3.19
N PRO A 432 4.48 19.78 2.90
CA PRO A 432 4.01 20.96 3.62
C PRO A 432 2.54 21.31 3.33
N ARG A 433 1.97 20.91 2.17
CA ARG A 433 0.53 21.05 1.90
C ARG A 433 -0.29 20.16 2.85
N MET A 434 0.08 18.88 2.93
CA MET A 434 -0.54 17.88 3.80
C MET A 434 -0.33 18.19 5.29
N GLU A 435 0.88 18.63 5.67
CA GLU A 435 1.20 19.08 7.02
C GLU A 435 0.32 20.26 7.47
N SER A 436 0.18 21.29 6.62
CA SER A 436 -0.61 22.47 7.00
C SER A 436 -2.09 22.11 7.15
N LEU A 437 -2.60 21.26 6.26
CA LEU A 437 -3.98 20.78 6.30
C LEU A 437 -4.28 20.06 7.62
N LEU A 438 -3.44 19.08 7.99
CA LEU A 438 -3.57 18.37 9.26
C LEU A 438 -3.34 19.30 10.46
N ARG A 439 -2.29 20.13 10.48
CA ARG A 439 -2.02 21.05 11.59
C ARG A 439 -3.20 21.97 11.87
N ASP A 440 -3.78 22.57 10.84
CA ASP A 440 -4.87 23.54 11.02
C ASP A 440 -6.12 22.85 11.56
N TRP A 441 -6.40 21.60 11.15
CA TRP A 441 -7.45 20.77 11.74
C TRP A 441 -7.14 20.33 13.18
N LEU A 442 -5.92 19.88 13.46
CA LEU A 442 -5.51 19.38 14.79
C LEU A 442 -5.37 20.49 15.84
N THR A 443 -5.22 21.76 15.43
CA THR A 443 -5.06 22.93 16.31
C THR A 443 -6.21 23.93 16.27
N GLY A 444 -7.25 23.68 15.46
CA GLY A 444 -8.41 24.57 15.33
C GLY A 444 -8.13 25.91 14.64
N ARG A 445 -7.00 26.02 13.92
CA ARG A 445 -6.54 27.27 13.28
C ARG A 445 -7.19 27.52 11.92
N VAL A 446 -8.52 27.52 11.89
CA VAL A 446 -9.29 27.87 10.69
C VAL A 446 -9.33 29.39 10.52
N GLY A 447 -8.23 29.98 10.05
CA GLY A 447 -8.23 31.36 9.55
C GLY A 447 -7.02 32.25 9.88
N GLN A 448 -5.88 32.02 9.21
CA GLN A 448 -5.02 33.12 8.71
C GLN A 448 -4.41 32.74 7.35
N VAL A 449 -5.21 32.82 6.29
CA VAL A 449 -4.67 32.81 4.92
C VAL A 449 -4.01 34.17 4.70
N GLY A 450 -2.68 34.21 4.80
CA GLY A 450 -1.91 35.41 4.50
C GLY A 450 -2.07 35.80 3.04
N GLN A 451 -2.61 37.00 2.77
CA GLN A 451 -2.53 37.57 1.42
C GLN A 451 -1.07 37.91 1.09
N PRO A 452 -0.59 37.58 -0.13
CA PRO A 452 0.74 37.96 -0.55
C PRO A 452 0.80 39.47 -0.82
N GLY A 453 1.53 40.19 0.03
CA GLY A 453 2.14 41.48 -0.28
C GLY A 453 1.22 42.65 -0.62
N GLN A 454 0.92 43.49 0.38
CA GLN A 454 1.00 44.93 0.16
C GLN A 454 2.23 45.45 0.91
N GLY A 455 3.20 45.96 0.14
CA GLY A 455 4.46 46.45 0.67
C GLY A 455 4.23 47.68 1.54
N ASP A 456 4.82 47.67 2.74
CA ASP A 456 4.80 48.81 3.63
C ASP A 456 5.54 49.98 2.95
N SER A 457 4.75 50.95 2.52
CA SER A 457 5.24 52.15 1.84
C SER A 457 4.38 53.34 2.23
N ARG A 458 4.75 53.99 3.35
CA ARG A 458 5.28 55.38 3.34
C ARG A 458 5.36 56.00 4.74
N ALA A 459 6.47 56.73 4.91
CA ALA A 459 6.62 57.99 5.66
C ALA A 459 6.43 57.98 7.18
#